data_AF-D2U167-F1
#
_entry.id   AF-D2U167-F1
#
_cell.length_a   1.000
_cell.length_b   1.000
_cell.length_c   1.000
_cell.angle_alpha   90.00
_cell.angle_beta   90.00
_cell.angle_gamma   90.00
#
_symmetry.space_group_name_H-M   'P 1'
#
loop_
_entity.id
_entity.type
_entity.pdbx_description
1 polymer ?
#
loop_
_entity_poly.entity_id
_entity_poly.type
_entity_poly.pdbx_seq_one_letter_code
_entity_poly.pdbx_strand_id
1 'polypeptide(L)'
;MRAMLVTGAALMKQDKRLPNIIADYVTNETTIFDILRLIRNVLPIIEDHVDEKLISALNKILSSNPKFTNKLDSFEKKDSDINKTRENSNKLFPDDDY
;
A
#
# COMPACT_ATOMS: atom_id res chain seq x y z
N MET A 1 10.96 8.95 -1.57
CA MET A 1 10.66 8.49 -2.94
C MET A 1 10.69 6.98 -3.10
N ARG A 2 11.71 6.28 -2.58
CA ARG A 2 11.84 4.79 -2.66
C ARG A 2 10.59 4.00 -2.26
N ALA A 3 9.94 4.34 -1.14
CA ALA A 3 8.73 3.64 -0.70
C ALA A 3 7.57 3.74 -1.71
N MET A 4 7.37 4.92 -2.30
CA MET A 4 6.33 5.18 -3.31
C MET A 4 6.58 4.35 -4.58
N LEU A 5 7.84 4.27 -5.03
CA LEU A 5 8.22 3.45 -6.18
C LEU A 5 8.04 1.95 -5.90
N VAL A 6 8.43 1.49 -4.70
CA VAL A 6 8.24 0.08 -4.28
C VAL A 6 6.76 -0.28 -4.20
N THR A 7 5.92 0.60 -3.65
CA THR A 7 4.46 0.36 -3.60
C THR A 7 3.84 0.38 -5.00
N GLY A 8 4.27 1.30 -5.87
CA GLY A 8 3.83 1.33 -7.26
C GLY A 8 4.21 0.04 -7.99
N ALA A 9 5.45 -0.41 -7.85
CA ALA A 9 5.94 -1.66 -8.44
C ALA A 9 5.21 -2.90 -7.90
N ALA A 10 4.89 -2.93 -6.60
CA ALA A 10 4.10 -4.00 -6.01
C ALA A 10 2.67 -4.07 -6.57
N LEU A 11 2.03 -2.90 -6.79
CA LEU A 11 0.74 -2.83 -7.45
C LEU A 11 0.82 -3.25 -8.93
N MET A 12 1.88 -2.87 -9.66
CA MET A 12 2.11 -3.32 -11.05
C MET A 12 2.24 -4.84 -11.14
N LYS A 13 2.87 -5.49 -10.15
CA LYS A 13 2.98 -6.95 -10.10
C LYS A 13 1.62 -7.64 -10.00
N GLN A 14 0.67 -7.03 -9.30
CA GLN A 14 -0.68 -7.56 -9.18
C GLN A 14 -1.52 -7.29 -10.44
N ASP A 15 -1.54 -6.04 -10.91
CA ASP A 15 -2.08 -5.67 -12.22
C ASP A 15 -1.28 -4.49 -12.78
N LYS A 16 -0.70 -4.67 -13.97
CA LYS A 16 0.09 -3.66 -14.67
C LYS A 16 -0.62 -2.32 -14.90
N ARG A 17 -1.96 -2.31 -14.89
CA ARG A 17 -2.78 -1.11 -15.13
C ARG A 17 -3.05 -0.32 -13.85
N LEU A 18 -2.99 -0.95 -12.68
CA LEU A 18 -3.41 -0.36 -11.42
C LEU A 18 -2.73 0.98 -11.11
N PRO A 19 -1.40 1.12 -11.21
CA PRO A 19 -0.76 2.39 -10.87
C PRO A 19 -1.14 3.53 -11.81
N ASN A 20 -1.36 3.25 -13.08
CA ASN A 20 -1.80 4.26 -14.04
C ASN A 20 -3.24 4.71 -13.75
N ILE A 21 -4.14 3.76 -13.47
CA ILE A 21 -5.53 4.08 -13.11
C ILE A 21 -5.58 4.88 -11.80
N ILE A 22 -4.77 4.51 -10.80
CA ILE A 22 -4.68 5.28 -9.54
C ILE A 22 -4.15 6.69 -9.82
N ALA A 23 -3.12 6.84 -10.66
CA ALA A 23 -2.57 8.15 -11.00
C ALA A 23 -3.58 9.04 -11.73
N ASP A 24 -4.36 8.49 -12.66
CA ASP A 24 -5.40 9.22 -13.40
C ASP A 24 -6.59 9.59 -12.51
N TYR A 25 -6.89 8.75 -11.52
CA TYR A 25 -8.03 8.93 -10.64
C TYR A 25 -7.74 9.91 -9.49
N VAL A 26 -6.51 9.94 -8.96
CA VAL A 26 -6.13 10.78 -7.82
C VAL A 26 -6.17 12.27 -8.19
N THR A 27 -7.08 12.98 -7.53
CA THR A 27 -7.22 14.44 -7.59
C THR A 27 -7.19 15.03 -6.17
N ASN A 28 -7.25 16.36 -6.03
CA ASN A 28 -7.24 17.02 -4.72
C ASN A 28 -8.43 16.65 -3.83
N GLU A 29 -9.52 16.13 -4.41
CA GLU A 29 -10.73 15.72 -3.68
C GLU A 29 -10.75 14.22 -3.39
N THR A 30 -9.80 13.45 -3.93
CA THR A 30 -9.81 12.00 -3.76
C THR A 30 -9.46 11.59 -2.34
N THR A 31 -10.31 10.72 -1.79
CA THR A 31 -10.06 10.11 -0.50
C THR A 31 -9.38 8.76 -0.65
N ILE A 32 -8.74 8.30 0.41
CA ILE A 32 -8.16 6.94 0.45
C ILE A 32 -9.21 5.85 0.23
N PHE A 33 -10.47 6.08 0.62
CA PHE A 33 -11.56 5.13 0.40
C PHE A 33 -11.88 4.93 -1.08
N ASP A 34 -11.77 6.00 -1.87
CA ASP A 34 -12.00 5.93 -3.30
C ASP A 34 -10.89 5.13 -4.00
N ILE A 35 -9.64 5.31 -3.57
CA ILE A 35 -8.49 4.51 -4.04
C ILE A 35 -8.66 3.03 -3.68
N LEU A 36 -9.10 2.72 -2.45
CA LEU A 36 -9.35 1.34 -2.02
C LEU A 36 -10.50 0.68 -2.80
N ARG A 37 -11.57 1.44 -3.11
CA ARG A 37 -12.68 0.96 -3.94
C ARG A 37 -12.21 0.68 -5.36
N LEU A 38 -11.38 1.56 -5.93
CA LEU A 38 -10.80 1.39 -7.25
C LEU A 38 -9.94 0.11 -7.31
N ILE A 39 -9.07 -0.10 -6.33
CA ILE A 39 -8.21 -1.30 -6.27
C ILE A 39 -9.06 -2.58 -6.21
N ARG A 40 -10.13 -2.60 -5.42
CA ARG A 40 -11.06 -3.73 -5.33
C ARG A 40 -11.81 -4.01 -6.63
N ASN A 41 -12.10 -2.97 -7.41
CA ASN A 41 -12.80 -3.12 -8.68
C ASN A 41 -11.89 -3.64 -9.80
N VAL A 42 -10.60 -3.29 -9.76
CA VAL A 42 -9.62 -3.70 -10.78
C VAL A 42 -9.08 -5.10 -10.50
N LEU A 43 -8.89 -5.46 -9.23
CA LEU A 43 -8.45 -6.80 -8.88
C LEU A 43 -9.63 -7.77 -8.95
N PRO A 44 -9.57 -8.83 -9.79
CA PRO A 44 -10.57 -9.88 -9.74
C PRO A 44 -10.55 -10.46 -8.33
N ILE A 45 -11.70 -10.46 -7.66
CA ILE A 45 -11.88 -11.18 -6.40
C ILE A 45 -11.67 -12.64 -6.77
N ILE A 46 -10.48 -13.17 -6.49
CA ILE A 46 -10.24 -14.61 -6.54
C ILE A 46 -11.08 -15.15 -5.38
N GLU A 47 -12.25 -15.68 -5.71
CA GLU A 47 -13.26 -16.14 -4.75
C GLU A 47 -12.76 -17.24 -3.80
N ASP A 48 -11.57 -17.81 -4.01
CA ASP A 48 -11.16 -18.97 -3.22
C ASP A 48 -10.59 -18.65 -1.84
N HIS A 49 -9.89 -17.54 -1.63
CA HIS A 49 -9.47 -17.15 -0.28
C HIS A 49 -9.39 -15.63 -0.22
N VAL A 50 -10.51 -15.00 0.14
CA VAL A 50 -10.47 -13.69 0.75
C VAL A 50 -9.61 -13.83 2.00
N ASP A 51 -8.33 -13.49 1.88
CA ASP A 51 -7.36 -13.60 2.96
C ASP A 51 -7.95 -12.88 4.18
N GLU A 52 -8.40 -13.65 5.16
CA GLU A 52 -8.90 -13.12 6.44
C GLU A 52 -7.87 -12.20 7.08
N LYS A 53 -6.58 -12.37 6.71
CA LYS A 53 -5.46 -11.46 7.03
C LYS A 53 -5.61 -10.06 6.44
N LEU A 54 -6.09 -9.92 5.20
CA LEU A 54 -6.29 -8.64 4.53
C LEU A 54 -7.51 -7.92 5.11
N ILE A 55 -8.61 -8.66 5.33
CA ILE A 55 -9.80 -8.13 6.03
C ILE A 55 -9.47 -7.75 7.47
N SER A 56 -8.77 -8.61 8.22
CA SER A 56 -8.41 -8.31 9.62
C SER A 56 -7.39 -7.19 9.72
N ALA A 57 -6.44 -7.06 8.78
CA ALA A 57 -5.53 -5.92 8.74
C ALA A 57 -6.27 -4.61 8.47
N LEU A 58 -7.20 -4.60 7.51
CA LEU A 58 -8.03 -3.43 7.21
C LEU A 58 -8.95 -3.08 8.39
N ASN A 59 -9.63 -4.08 8.97
CA ASN A 59 -10.49 -3.88 10.13
C ASN A 59 -9.71 -3.40 11.34
N LYS A 60 -8.47 -3.85 11.55
CA LYS A 60 -7.60 -3.36 12.63
C LYS A 60 -7.22 -1.90 12.44
N ILE A 61 -7.00 -1.46 11.20
CA ILE A 61 -6.75 -0.05 10.87
C ILE A 61 -8.02 0.80 11.06
N LEU A 62 -9.20 0.26 10.71
CA LEU A 62 -10.50 0.93 10.82
C LEU A 62 -11.03 0.99 12.26
N SER A 63 -10.76 -0.03 13.08
CA SER A 63 -11.22 -0.12 14.49
C SER A 63 -10.21 0.45 15.48
N SER A 64 -8.94 0.59 15.11
CA SER A 64 -8.11 1.62 15.73
C SER A 64 -8.65 2.97 15.30
N ASN A 65 -9.51 3.59 16.10
CA ASN A 65 -9.76 5.03 15.99
C ASN A 65 -8.40 5.71 15.93
N PRO A 66 -7.96 6.27 14.78
CA PRO A 66 -6.85 7.17 14.85
C PRO A 66 -7.45 8.39 15.55
N LYS A 67 -7.16 8.51 16.85
CA LYS A 67 -7.08 9.83 17.44
C LYS A 67 -6.01 10.55 16.62
N PHE A 68 -6.40 11.12 15.48
CA PHE A 68 -5.72 12.23 14.86
C PHE A 68 -5.92 13.42 15.80
N THR A 69 -5.34 13.32 17.00
CA THR A 69 -4.88 14.51 17.68
C THR A 69 -3.78 15.05 16.80
N ASN A 70 -3.88 16.32 16.41
CA ASN A 70 -2.81 17.08 15.76
C ASN A 70 -1.60 17.22 16.69
N LYS A 71 -1.01 16.09 17.04
CA LYS A 71 0.29 15.98 17.65
C LYS A 71 1.08 15.19 16.62
N LEU A 72 2.07 15.87 16.04
CA LEU A 72 3.17 15.25 15.33
C LEU A 72 3.94 14.41 16.35
N ASP A 73 3.33 13.36 16.87
CA ASP A 73 4.03 12.32 17.57
C ASP A 73 4.84 11.65 16.47
N SER A 74 6.15 11.86 16.54
CA SER A 74 7.14 11.14 15.76
C SER A 74 6.68 9.69 15.66
N PHE A 75 6.30 9.26 14.46
CA PHE A 75 6.24 7.86 14.13
C PHE A 75 7.63 7.31 14.45
N GLU A 76 7.82 6.77 15.65
CA GLU A 76 8.88 5.82 15.90
C GLU A 76 8.55 4.63 15.01
N LYS A 77 9.02 4.73 13.76
CA LYS A 77 9.14 3.61 12.84
C LYS A 77 9.87 2.55 13.65
N LYS A 78 9.17 1.51 14.07
CA LYS A 78 9.83 0.32 14.58
C LYS A 78 10.84 -0.10 13.51
N ASP A 79 12.11 -0.21 13.87
CA ASP A 79 13.19 -0.54 12.94
C ASP A 79 12.92 -1.83 12.13
N SER A 80 12.07 -2.72 12.67
CA SER A 80 11.56 -3.90 11.98
C SER A 80 10.89 -3.59 10.65
N ASP A 81 10.14 -2.50 10.54
CA ASP A 81 9.38 -2.16 9.33
C ASP A 81 10.27 -1.50 8.28
N ILE A 82 11.31 -0.77 8.72
CA ILE A 82 12.33 -0.22 7.82
C ILE A 82 13.15 -1.35 7.20
N ASN A 83 13.58 -2.32 8.01
CA ASN A 83 14.40 -3.44 7.55
C ASN A 83 13.65 -4.32 6.55
N LYS A 84 12.36 -4.62 6.81
CA LYS A 84 11.51 -5.34 5.86
C LYS A 84 11.29 -4.57 4.57
N THR A 85 11.05 -3.25 4.66
CA THR A 85 10.89 -2.41 3.46
C THR A 85 12.17 -2.39 2.62
N ARG A 86 13.34 -2.33 3.26
CA ARG A 86 14.65 -2.39 2.61
C ARG A 86 14.88 -3.74 1.93
N GLU A 87 14.60 -4.84 2.61
CA GLU A 87 14.71 -6.20 2.04
C GLU A 87 13.80 -6.38 0.81
N ASN A 88 12.52 -5.97 0.92
CA ASN A 88 11.57 -6.08 -0.18
C ASN A 88 11.99 -5.22 -1.38
N SER A 89 12.54 -4.03 -1.13
CA SER A 89 13.05 -3.18 -2.20
C SER A 89 14.25 -3.79 -2.90
N ASN A 90 15.20 -4.41 -2.18
CA ASN A 90 16.37 -5.05 -2.79
C ASN A 90 15.97 -6.25 -3.65
N LYS A 91 14.87 -6.95 -3.34
CA LYS A 91 14.31 -8.02 -4.18
C LYS A 91 13.67 -7.51 -5.48
N LEU A 92 13.20 -6.26 -5.49
CA LEU A 92 12.48 -5.66 -6.62
C LEU A 92 13.40 -4.87 -7.54
N PHE A 93 14.42 -4.24 -6.96
CA PHE A 93 15.44 -3.47 -7.65
C PHE A 93 16.78 -3.97 -7.11
N PRO A 94 17.29 -5.12 -7.62
CA PRO A 94 18.66 -5.51 -7.33
C PRO A 94 19.60 -4.40 -7.82
N ASP A 95 20.67 -4.16 -7.06
CA ASP A 95 21.72 -3.27 -7.56
C ASP A 95 22.35 -3.98 -8.77
N ASP A 96 22.22 -3.39 -9.95
CA ASP A 96 22.84 -3.91 -11.18
C ASP A 96 24.36 -3.78 -11.01
N ASP A 97 25.02 -4.85 -10.61
CA ASP A 97 26.49 -4.95 -10.59
C ASP A 97 27.00 -4.92 -12.04
N TYR A 98 27.32 -3.72 -12.54
CA TYR A 98 28.14 -3.50 -13.75
C TYR A 98 29.61 -3.41 -13.40
#